data_AF-A0A250WPM5-F1
#
_entry.id   AF-A0A250WPM5-F1
#
_cell.length_a   1.000
_cell.length_b   1.000
_cell.length_c   1.000
_cell.angle_alpha   90.00
_cell.angle_beta   90.00
_cell.angle_gamma   90.00
#
_symmetry.space_group_name_H-M   'P 1'
#
loop_
_entity.id
_entity.type
_entity.pdbx_description
1 polymer ?
#
loop_
_entity_poly.entity_id
_entity_poly.type
_entity_poly.pdbx_seq_one_letter_code
_entity_poly.pdbx_strand_id
1 'polypeptide(L)'
;MEQMRKHPYHRGYEDAIIVEMESIKARGVLEPVSKHSSLRAVLAVAAAKDWILHQVDVKTAFLHANLDEELYVRVPADLPGGGGTLRLRKAIYGPKQASRAWYKHLEGIMEGMGFHQSTADPGVYLKDAGTDQMVVAVTWVDDIVMASKQLHLVEEVEHGLEKDMQIKKQGDLKHHLGMEIQRQCSKILLTQKTYTQDVLYRFGMESCKGQKVPLNSKVKVTREAGEKLDKDGLKLYQEKVGSLQYLSTCTRPDINFAIGLLGRFCKCPTTFHMELADQVLLYIAWTRDMGLEFGGRKPNFIVYSDSAFGGETDERRSTTGFVCILSGGAVDWNSRLQQTVAVSACDEAEYQAARTAFRAALWWRKLLPDLGIETGVVDIRGDNQSTLAVISNPISSDKTKHIDTIHHFTRERVEMGEVRFSY
;
A
#
# COMPACT_ATOMS: atom_id res chain seq x y z
N MET A 1 -6.15 21.60 24.30
CA MET A 1 -5.24 20.59 23.73
C MET A 1 -3.80 20.67 24.27
N GLU A 2 -3.53 21.43 25.36
CA GLU A 2 -2.19 21.50 25.98
C GLU A 2 -2.18 21.29 27.51
N GLN A 3 -3.27 20.77 28.09
CA GLN A 3 -3.35 20.49 29.55
C GLN A 3 -3.84 19.08 29.91
N MET A 4 -3.93 18.14 28.96
CA MET A 4 -4.23 16.72 29.25
C MET A 4 -3.00 15.80 29.24
N ARG A 5 -1.78 16.36 29.38
CA ARG A 5 -0.50 15.61 29.43
C ARG A 5 0.04 15.39 30.85
N LYS A 6 -0.73 15.64 31.91
CA LYS A 6 -0.29 15.41 33.31
C LYS A 6 -1.30 14.57 34.09
N HIS A 7 -1.34 13.27 33.82
CA HIS A 7 -1.82 12.27 34.78
C HIS A 7 -0.93 11.01 34.67
N PRO A 8 -0.51 10.37 35.79
CA PRO A 8 0.64 9.47 35.79
C PRO A 8 0.35 8.03 35.36
N TYR A 9 -0.82 7.72 34.79
CA TYR A 9 -1.20 6.34 34.44
C TYR A 9 -0.80 5.88 33.02
N HIS A 10 -0.16 6.73 32.21
CA HIS A 10 0.23 6.36 30.83
C HIS A 10 1.66 5.80 30.68
N ARG A 11 2.44 5.67 31.76
CA ARG A 11 3.82 5.13 31.69
C ARG A 11 3.94 3.63 31.96
N GLY A 12 2.89 2.93 32.39
CA GLY A 12 2.98 1.54 32.89
C GLY A 12 2.82 0.43 31.85
N TYR A 13 2.61 0.74 30.56
CA TYR A 13 2.35 -0.28 29.54
C TYR A 13 3.59 -0.70 28.72
N GLU A 14 4.75 -0.04 28.92
CA GLU A 14 5.97 -0.36 28.15
C GLU A 14 6.74 -1.57 28.71
N ASP A 15 6.52 -1.95 29.98
CA ASP A 15 7.30 -2.99 30.69
C ASP A 15 6.57 -4.34 30.90
N ALA A 16 5.40 -4.56 30.27
CA ALA A 16 4.69 -5.84 30.37
C ALA A 16 5.37 -6.92 29.52
N ILE A 17 6.17 -7.78 30.15
CA ILE A 17 6.76 -8.96 29.51
C ILE A 17 5.64 -9.99 29.24
N ILE A 18 5.27 -10.15 27.98
CA ILE A 18 4.39 -11.24 27.53
C ILE A 18 5.20 -12.53 27.62
N VAL A 19 4.81 -13.42 28.52
CA VAL A 19 5.45 -14.74 28.67
C VAL A 19 4.64 -15.72 27.82
N GLU A 20 5.10 -15.95 26.59
CA GLU A 20 4.57 -17.00 25.72
C GLU A 20 4.95 -18.37 26.31
N MET A 21 4.03 -19.01 27.03
CA MET A 21 4.16 -20.45 27.32
C MET A 21 3.69 -21.21 26.09
N GLU A 22 4.66 -21.74 25.33
CA GLU A 22 4.54 -22.66 24.20
C GLU A 22 3.12 -22.82 23.60
N SER A 23 2.73 -21.88 22.74
CA SER A 23 1.60 -22.11 21.83
C SER A 23 2.12 -22.76 20.55
N ILE A 24 1.51 -23.90 20.24
CA ILE A 24 1.75 -24.76 19.08
C ILE A 24 1.64 -23.92 17.79
N LYS A 25 2.75 -23.81 17.04
CA LYS A 25 2.88 -23.30 15.65
C LYS A 25 1.67 -22.47 15.17
N ALA A 26 1.66 -21.17 15.48
CA ALA A 26 0.71 -20.24 14.90
C ALA A 26 0.80 -20.26 13.35
N ARG A 27 -0.23 -20.80 12.71
CA ARG A 27 -0.46 -20.67 11.26
C ARG A 27 -0.90 -19.24 10.97
N GLY A 28 -0.02 -18.46 10.31
CA GLY A 28 -0.32 -17.18 9.63
C GLY A 28 -0.87 -16.03 10.50
N VAL A 29 -0.20 -14.88 10.48
CA VAL A 29 -0.77 -13.64 11.02
C VAL A 29 -1.78 -13.10 9.99
N LEU A 30 -3.07 -13.22 10.29
CA LEU A 30 -4.14 -12.58 9.53
C LEU A 30 -4.47 -11.25 10.21
N GLU A 31 -4.37 -10.16 9.46
CA GLU A 31 -4.65 -8.80 9.92
C GLU A 31 -5.70 -8.16 9.01
N PRO A 32 -6.68 -7.41 9.55
CA PRO A 32 -7.69 -6.71 8.75
C PRO A 32 -7.07 -5.43 8.21
N VAL A 33 -6.09 -5.58 7.32
CA VAL A 33 -5.33 -4.49 6.73
C VAL A 33 -5.49 -4.57 5.22
N SER A 34 -6.34 -3.69 4.70
CA SER A 34 -6.48 -3.49 3.26
C SER A 34 -5.19 -2.93 2.66
N LYS A 35 -4.97 -3.21 1.37
CA LYS A 35 -3.88 -2.56 0.64
C LYS A 35 -4.18 -1.09 0.40
N HIS A 36 -3.14 -0.25 0.41
CA HIS A 36 -3.26 1.13 -0.07
C HIS A 36 -3.80 1.23 -1.51
N SER A 37 -3.54 0.23 -2.36
CA SER A 37 -4.11 0.19 -3.72
C SER A 37 -5.63 0.03 -3.70
N SER A 38 -6.18 -0.78 -2.79
CA SER A 38 -7.62 -0.96 -2.62
C SER A 38 -8.30 0.30 -2.10
N LEU A 39 -7.70 0.98 -1.11
CA LEU A 39 -8.19 2.29 -0.67
C LEU A 39 -8.21 3.31 -1.83
N ARG A 40 -7.10 3.45 -2.57
CA ARG A 40 -7.02 4.36 -3.72
C ARG A 40 -8.03 3.99 -4.81
N ALA A 41 -8.31 2.70 -5.01
CA ALA A 41 -9.37 2.24 -5.91
C ALA A 41 -10.74 2.76 -5.47
N VAL A 42 -11.07 2.60 -4.20
CA VAL A 42 -12.35 3.05 -3.63
C VAL A 42 -12.48 4.56 -3.73
N LEU A 43 -11.41 5.32 -3.46
CA LEU A 43 -11.39 6.77 -3.67
C LEU A 43 -11.62 7.12 -5.16
N ALA A 44 -10.97 6.43 -6.08
CA ALA A 44 -11.13 6.67 -7.51
C ALA A 44 -12.55 6.34 -8.02
N VAL A 45 -13.16 5.29 -7.49
CA VAL A 45 -14.55 4.92 -7.78
C VAL A 45 -15.51 5.93 -7.17
N ALA A 46 -15.28 6.33 -5.92
CA ALA A 46 -16.09 7.32 -5.25
C ALA A 46 -16.06 8.68 -5.97
N ALA A 47 -14.91 9.10 -6.48
CA ALA A 47 -14.80 10.30 -7.31
C ALA A 47 -15.61 10.18 -8.62
N ALA A 48 -15.58 9.01 -9.27
CA ALA A 48 -16.24 8.80 -10.56
C ALA A 48 -17.77 8.59 -10.46
N LYS A 49 -18.22 7.88 -9.42
CA LYS A 49 -19.64 7.54 -9.17
C LYS A 49 -20.33 8.47 -8.17
N ASP A 50 -19.61 9.48 -7.68
CA ASP A 50 -20.07 10.44 -6.67
C ASP A 50 -20.45 9.79 -5.33
N TRP A 51 -19.81 8.68 -4.95
CA TRP A 51 -20.10 8.01 -3.68
C TRP A 51 -19.67 8.86 -2.47
N ILE A 52 -20.47 8.80 -1.42
CA ILE A 52 -20.17 9.35 -0.10
C ILE A 52 -19.08 8.50 0.54
N LEU A 53 -18.13 9.14 1.21
CA LEU A 53 -17.03 8.51 1.92
C LEU A 53 -17.06 8.92 3.38
N HIS A 54 -17.36 8.00 4.27
CA HIS A 54 -17.31 8.20 5.71
C HIS A 54 -16.23 7.37 6.36
N GLN A 55 -15.78 7.81 7.53
CA GLN A 55 -14.86 7.04 8.36
C GLN A 55 -15.39 6.88 9.78
N VAL A 56 -15.15 5.69 10.31
CA VAL A 56 -15.32 5.37 11.72
C VAL A 56 -14.00 4.84 12.28
N ASP A 57 -13.76 5.18 13.54
CA ASP A 57 -12.62 4.73 14.31
C ASP A 57 -13.12 3.85 15.46
N VAL A 58 -12.64 2.62 15.55
CA VAL A 58 -13.01 1.67 16.59
C VAL A 58 -12.16 1.93 17.82
N LYS A 59 -12.80 2.34 18.92
CA LYS A 59 -12.08 2.55 20.18
C LYS A 59 -11.59 1.21 20.71
N THR A 60 -10.27 1.13 20.91
CA THR A 60 -9.61 -0.03 21.53
C THR A 60 -9.97 -1.35 20.84
N ALA A 61 -9.80 -1.44 19.51
CA ALA A 61 -10.36 -2.51 18.71
C ALA A 61 -10.03 -3.93 19.22
N PHE A 62 -8.76 -4.20 19.56
CA PHE A 62 -8.36 -5.51 20.08
C PHE A 62 -9.12 -5.93 21.35
N LEU A 63 -9.52 -4.98 22.21
CA LEU A 63 -10.24 -5.29 23.46
C LEU A 63 -11.68 -5.77 23.22
N HIS A 64 -12.22 -5.64 22.01
CA HIS A 64 -13.54 -6.21 21.68
C HIS A 64 -13.45 -7.70 21.34
N ALA A 65 -12.30 -8.17 20.84
CA ALA A 65 -12.12 -9.56 20.44
C ALA A 65 -11.75 -10.49 21.61
N ASN A 66 -12.37 -11.66 21.63
CA ASN A 66 -11.99 -12.75 22.54
C ASN A 66 -10.79 -13.51 21.98
N LEU A 67 -9.92 -13.99 22.87
CA LEU A 67 -8.80 -14.85 22.46
C LEU A 67 -9.24 -16.32 22.43
N ASP A 68 -9.05 -16.96 21.28
CA ASP A 68 -9.23 -18.41 21.12
C ASP A 68 -8.16 -19.22 21.88
N GLU A 69 -6.98 -18.62 22.08
CA GLU A 69 -5.80 -19.26 22.69
C GLU A 69 -5.58 -18.77 24.13
N GLU A 70 -5.05 -19.64 24.99
CA GLU A 70 -4.67 -19.26 26.35
C GLU A 70 -3.37 -18.48 26.33
N LEU A 71 -3.46 -17.16 26.46
CA LEU A 71 -2.32 -16.29 26.62
C LEU A 71 -2.21 -15.79 28.05
N TYR A 72 -0.97 -15.72 28.52
CA TYR A 72 -0.64 -15.28 29.87
C TYR A 72 0.32 -14.10 29.79
N VAL A 73 0.12 -13.10 30.64
CA VAL A 73 0.99 -11.92 30.74
C VAL A 73 1.53 -11.83 32.15
N ARG A 74 2.84 -11.55 32.26
CA ARG A 74 3.45 -11.26 33.54
C ARG A 74 3.18 -9.80 33.89
N VAL A 75 2.63 -9.58 35.08
CA VAL A 75 2.35 -8.23 35.56
C VAL A 75 3.67 -7.56 35.97
N PRO A 76 3.99 -6.38 35.43
CA PRO A 76 5.11 -5.56 35.88
C PRO A 76 5.15 -5.40 37.40
N ALA A 77 6.34 -5.46 38.00
CA ALA A 77 6.53 -5.50 39.44
C ALA A 77 6.00 -4.26 40.18
N ASP A 78 5.89 -3.14 39.46
CA ASP A 78 5.43 -1.83 39.90
C ASP A 78 3.90 -1.68 39.89
N LEU A 79 3.16 -2.64 39.35
CA LEU A 79 1.69 -2.64 39.35
C LEU A 79 1.11 -3.49 40.49
N PRO A 80 -0.12 -3.20 40.95
CA PRO A 80 -0.82 -4.05 41.92
C PRO A 80 -0.92 -5.50 41.41
N GLY A 81 -0.33 -6.46 42.15
CA GLY A 81 -0.20 -7.85 41.69
C GLY A 81 1.11 -8.15 40.93
N GLY A 82 2.09 -7.26 41.02
CA GLY A 82 3.38 -7.36 40.35
C GLY A 82 4.13 -8.67 40.61
N GLY A 83 4.73 -9.21 39.55
CA GLY A 83 5.41 -10.51 39.55
C GLY A 83 4.48 -11.71 39.33
N GLY A 84 3.17 -11.53 39.46
CA GLY A 84 2.16 -12.55 39.13
C GLY A 84 1.93 -12.71 37.63
N THR A 85 1.21 -13.79 37.27
CA THR A 85 0.82 -14.10 35.90
C THR A 85 -0.70 -14.02 35.77
N LEU A 86 -1.20 -13.28 34.79
CA LEU A 86 -2.63 -13.15 34.49
C LEU A 86 -2.97 -13.82 33.16
N ARG A 87 -4.10 -14.50 33.09
CA ARG A 87 -4.66 -15.02 31.84
C ARG A 87 -5.43 -13.92 31.11
N LEU A 88 -5.11 -13.72 29.83
CA LEU A 88 -5.87 -12.84 28.95
C LEU A 88 -7.16 -13.54 28.50
N ARG A 89 -8.29 -12.86 28.67
CA ARG A 89 -9.59 -13.28 28.11
C ARG A 89 -9.89 -12.60 26.77
N LYS A 90 -9.43 -11.36 26.62
CA LYS A 90 -9.61 -10.51 25.45
C LYS A 90 -8.25 -10.17 24.85
N ALA A 91 -8.23 -9.90 23.56
CA ALA A 91 -7.00 -9.53 22.87
C ALA A 91 -6.51 -8.16 23.35
N ILE A 92 -5.20 -8.01 23.51
CA ILE A 92 -4.54 -6.74 23.84
C ILE A 92 -3.51 -6.43 22.76
N TYR A 93 -3.00 -5.21 22.71
CA TYR A 93 -1.91 -4.85 21.80
C TYR A 93 -0.63 -5.62 22.16
N GLY A 94 0.11 -6.09 21.15
CA GLY A 94 1.42 -6.74 21.31
C GLY A 94 1.47 -8.21 20.86
N PRO A 95 0.62 -9.12 21.40
CA PRO A 95 0.58 -10.52 20.98
C PRO A 95 0.20 -10.68 19.51
N LYS A 96 0.88 -11.59 18.79
CA LYS A 96 0.60 -11.89 17.37
C LYS A 96 -0.82 -12.43 17.14
N GLN A 97 -1.38 -13.07 18.16
CA GLN A 97 -2.72 -13.63 18.16
C GLN A 97 -3.81 -12.54 18.19
N ALA A 98 -3.50 -11.35 18.73
CA ALA A 98 -4.46 -10.27 18.90
C ALA A 98 -5.00 -9.77 17.57
N SER A 99 -4.10 -9.56 16.60
CA SER A 99 -4.41 -9.24 15.20
C SER A 99 -5.44 -10.20 14.59
N ARG A 100 -5.20 -11.50 14.73
CA ARG A 100 -6.08 -12.54 14.17
C ARG A 100 -7.42 -12.63 14.89
N ALA A 101 -7.42 -12.48 16.22
CA ALA A 101 -8.64 -12.48 17.00
C ALA A 101 -9.54 -11.31 16.62
N TRP A 102 -8.95 -10.12 16.47
CA TRP A 102 -9.66 -8.93 15.96
C TRP A 102 -10.17 -9.12 14.55
N TYR A 103 -9.34 -9.62 13.63
CA TYR A 103 -9.74 -9.93 12.26
C TYR A 103 -11.01 -10.79 12.22
N LYS A 104 -11.02 -11.94 12.93
CA LYS A 104 -12.17 -12.85 12.96
C LYS A 104 -13.41 -12.22 13.60
N HIS A 105 -13.21 -11.41 14.64
CA HIS A 105 -14.31 -10.75 15.33
C HIS A 105 -14.97 -9.72 14.42
N LEU A 106 -14.18 -8.90 13.72
CA LEU A 106 -14.67 -7.95 12.73
C LEU A 106 -15.34 -8.65 11.55
N GLU A 107 -14.73 -9.72 11.02
CA GLU A 107 -15.30 -10.55 9.96
C GLU A 107 -16.70 -11.07 10.32
N GLY A 108 -16.87 -11.65 11.52
CA GLY A 108 -18.17 -12.13 11.99
C GLY A 108 -19.23 -11.02 12.15
N ILE A 109 -18.83 -9.82 12.58
CA ILE A 109 -19.73 -8.66 12.67
C ILE A 109 -20.16 -8.21 11.26
N MET A 110 -19.20 -8.09 10.34
CA MET A 110 -19.46 -7.69 8.96
C MET A 110 -20.36 -8.71 8.24
N GLU A 111 -20.09 -10.00 8.37
CA GLU A 111 -20.93 -11.09 7.84
C GLU A 111 -22.34 -11.05 8.44
N GLY A 112 -22.47 -10.83 9.75
CA GLY A 112 -23.76 -10.68 10.43
C GLY A 112 -24.59 -9.50 9.92
N MET A 113 -23.93 -8.45 9.40
CA MET A 113 -24.59 -7.31 8.75
C MET A 113 -24.87 -7.52 7.25
N GLY A 114 -24.53 -8.69 6.70
CA GLY A 114 -24.74 -9.06 5.31
C GLY A 114 -23.60 -8.66 4.36
N PHE A 115 -22.42 -8.31 4.88
CA PHE A 115 -21.25 -8.11 4.04
C PHE A 115 -20.61 -9.44 3.63
N HIS A 116 -20.01 -9.45 2.45
CA HIS A 116 -19.07 -10.49 2.02
C HIS A 116 -17.70 -9.87 1.80
N GLN A 117 -16.67 -10.66 2.03
CA GLN A 117 -15.28 -10.23 1.86
C GLN A 117 -14.84 -10.36 0.39
N SER A 118 -14.05 -9.39 -0.09
CA SER A 118 -13.45 -9.46 -1.42
C SER A 118 -12.44 -10.59 -1.51
N THR A 119 -12.50 -11.35 -2.61
CA THR A 119 -11.50 -12.39 -2.90
C THR A 119 -10.13 -11.82 -3.31
N ALA A 120 -10.09 -10.54 -3.69
CA ALA A 120 -8.86 -9.86 -4.10
C ALA A 120 -8.12 -9.28 -2.88
N ASP A 121 -8.84 -8.72 -1.93
CA ASP A 121 -8.30 -8.09 -0.72
C ASP A 121 -9.21 -8.37 0.50
N PRO A 122 -8.74 -9.18 1.47
CA PRO A 122 -9.49 -9.45 2.70
C PRO A 122 -9.82 -8.19 3.53
N GLY A 123 -9.11 -7.09 3.35
CA GLY A 123 -9.44 -5.82 4.01
C GLY A 123 -10.63 -5.09 3.38
N VAL A 124 -11.25 -5.62 2.32
CA VAL A 124 -12.38 -4.99 1.62
C VAL A 124 -13.63 -5.85 1.79
N TYR A 125 -14.69 -5.24 2.30
CA TYR A 125 -16.00 -5.85 2.49
C TYR A 125 -17.02 -5.17 1.60
N LEU A 126 -17.97 -5.95 1.08
CA LEU A 126 -18.95 -5.53 0.11
C LEU A 126 -20.34 -5.96 0.61
N LYS A 127 -21.31 -5.05 0.58
CA LYS A 127 -22.72 -5.34 0.85
C LYS A 127 -23.54 -4.88 -0.34
N ASP A 128 -24.26 -5.80 -0.96
CA ASP A 128 -25.27 -5.50 -1.96
C ASP A 128 -26.54 -5.03 -1.23
N ALA A 129 -27.01 -3.84 -1.56
CA ALA A 129 -28.21 -3.22 -0.99
C ALA A 129 -29.36 -3.13 -2.00
N GLY A 130 -29.26 -3.82 -3.14
CA GLY A 130 -30.28 -3.86 -4.19
C GLY A 130 -29.85 -3.13 -5.47
N THR A 131 -30.84 -2.77 -6.30
CA THR A 131 -30.57 -2.32 -7.68
C THR A 131 -29.72 -1.04 -7.73
N ASP A 132 -28.45 -1.18 -8.12
CA ASP A 132 -27.43 -0.11 -8.21
C ASP A 132 -27.08 0.54 -6.85
N GLN A 133 -27.24 -0.21 -5.75
CA GLN A 133 -26.88 0.23 -4.41
C GLN A 133 -25.91 -0.77 -3.79
N MET A 134 -24.72 -0.31 -3.46
CA MET A 134 -23.71 -1.10 -2.77
C MET A 134 -23.04 -0.28 -1.68
N VAL A 135 -22.58 -0.97 -0.64
CA VAL A 135 -21.71 -0.41 0.39
C VAL A 135 -20.39 -1.14 0.33
N VAL A 136 -19.31 -0.38 0.18
CA VAL A 136 -17.94 -0.89 0.25
C VAL A 136 -17.33 -0.41 1.56
N ALA A 137 -16.82 -1.31 2.37
CA ALA A 137 -16.09 -1.00 3.59
C ALA A 137 -14.63 -1.43 3.46
N VAL A 138 -13.70 -0.51 3.66
CA VAL A 138 -12.25 -0.74 3.60
C VAL A 138 -11.72 -0.63 5.03
N THR A 139 -11.12 -1.70 5.53
CA THR A 139 -10.66 -1.79 6.92
C THR A 139 -9.15 -1.63 6.99
N TRP A 140 -8.70 -0.94 8.05
CA TRP A 140 -7.32 -0.86 8.47
C TRP A 140 -7.26 -0.89 9.99
N VAL A 141 -7.15 -2.08 10.56
CA VAL A 141 -7.12 -2.31 12.01
C VAL A 141 -8.32 -1.65 12.70
N ASP A 142 -8.16 -0.45 13.26
CA ASP A 142 -9.17 0.31 13.99
C ASP A 142 -9.96 1.27 13.09
N ASP A 143 -9.42 1.66 11.94
CA ASP A 143 -10.06 2.57 10.99
C ASP A 143 -10.90 1.80 9.97
N ILE A 144 -12.15 2.22 9.77
CA ILE A 144 -13.02 1.67 8.72
C ILE A 144 -13.53 2.82 7.85
N VAL A 145 -13.24 2.75 6.56
CA VAL A 145 -13.74 3.69 5.55
C VAL A 145 -14.92 3.05 4.83
N MET A 146 -16.06 3.71 4.85
CA MET A 146 -17.28 3.27 4.16
C MET A 146 -17.54 4.15 2.94
N ALA A 147 -17.85 3.50 1.82
CA ALA A 147 -18.19 4.14 0.57
C ALA A 147 -19.54 3.65 0.07
N SER A 148 -20.47 4.56 -0.21
CA SER A 148 -21.75 4.20 -0.83
C SER A 148 -22.36 5.39 -1.56
N LYS A 149 -23.29 5.12 -2.48
CA LYS A 149 -24.06 6.14 -3.20
C LYS A 149 -25.02 6.91 -2.28
N GLN A 150 -25.52 6.27 -1.22
CA GLN A 150 -26.55 6.82 -0.36
C GLN A 150 -26.11 6.88 1.09
N LEU A 151 -26.36 8.03 1.74
CA LEU A 151 -25.94 8.28 3.11
C LEU A 151 -26.59 7.31 4.12
N HIS A 152 -27.87 7.02 3.96
CA HIS A 152 -28.60 6.15 4.90
C HIS A 152 -28.02 4.74 4.98
N LEU A 153 -27.45 4.21 3.89
CA LEU A 153 -26.80 2.90 3.88
C LEU A 153 -25.51 2.90 4.70
N VAL A 154 -24.77 4.01 4.67
CA VAL A 154 -23.59 4.21 5.50
C VAL A 154 -24.00 4.32 6.97
N GLU A 155 -25.03 5.11 7.27
CA GLU A 155 -25.55 5.27 8.63
C GLU A 155 -26.11 3.96 9.22
N GLU A 156 -26.73 3.11 8.40
CA GLU A 156 -27.18 1.78 8.81
C GLU A 156 -26.01 0.90 9.26
N VAL A 157 -24.90 0.92 8.51
CA VAL A 157 -23.69 0.17 8.84
C VAL A 157 -23.03 0.74 10.08
N GLU A 158 -22.94 2.06 10.19
CA GLU A 158 -22.46 2.74 11.41
C GLU A 158 -23.27 2.33 12.65
N HIS A 159 -24.60 2.29 12.54
CA HIS A 159 -25.47 1.88 13.63
C HIS A 159 -25.38 0.38 13.93
N GLY A 160 -25.14 -0.45 12.92
CA GLY A 160 -24.84 -1.87 13.08
C GLY A 160 -23.57 -2.07 13.89
N LEU A 161 -22.48 -1.40 13.52
CA LEU A 161 -21.20 -1.45 14.22
C LEU A 161 -21.32 -0.96 15.68
N GLU A 162 -22.11 0.09 15.95
CA GLU A 162 -22.34 0.61 17.31
C GLU A 162 -22.96 -0.41 18.28
N LYS A 163 -23.66 -1.42 17.78
CA LYS A 163 -24.29 -2.45 18.62
C LYS A 163 -23.27 -3.41 19.22
N ASP A 164 -22.24 -3.74 18.44
CA ASP A 164 -21.24 -4.74 18.82
C ASP A 164 -19.94 -4.12 19.35
N MET A 165 -19.61 -2.88 18.94
CA MET A 165 -18.36 -2.22 19.30
C MET A 165 -18.50 -0.72 19.56
N GLN A 166 -17.56 -0.17 20.34
CA GLN A 166 -17.51 1.26 20.60
C GLN A 166 -16.80 1.98 19.44
N ILE A 167 -17.55 2.68 18.60
CA ILE A 167 -17.01 3.46 17.49
C ILE A 167 -17.04 4.96 17.75
N LYS A 168 -16.19 5.70 17.05
CA LYS A 168 -16.20 7.15 16.91
C LYS A 168 -16.48 7.49 15.45
N LYS A 169 -17.64 8.07 15.19
CA LYS A 169 -18.01 8.58 13.86
C LYS A 169 -17.20 9.83 13.55
N GLN A 170 -16.41 9.78 12.47
CA GLN A 170 -15.64 10.93 11.99
C GLN A 170 -16.37 11.68 10.87
N GLY A 171 -17.43 11.09 10.31
CA GLY A 171 -18.18 11.65 9.18
C GLY A 171 -17.33 11.61 7.91
N ASP A 172 -17.38 12.68 7.12
CA ASP A 172 -16.63 12.81 5.87
C ASP A 172 -15.15 12.43 6.00
N LEU A 173 -14.69 11.56 5.09
CA LEU A 173 -13.30 11.15 4.99
C LEU A 173 -12.40 12.33 4.61
N LYS A 174 -11.68 12.88 5.59
CA LYS A 174 -10.72 13.97 5.41
C LYS A 174 -9.27 13.54 5.65
N HIS A 175 -9.06 12.58 6.55
CA HIS A 175 -7.73 12.09 6.91
C HIS A 175 -7.76 10.59 7.15
N HIS A 176 -6.88 9.83 6.52
CA HIS A 176 -6.79 8.39 6.75
C HIS A 176 -5.34 7.92 6.61
N LEU A 177 -4.81 7.26 7.63
CA LEU A 177 -3.44 6.73 7.66
C LEU A 177 -2.39 7.76 7.21
N GLY A 178 -2.44 8.98 7.77
CA GLY A 178 -1.51 10.05 7.44
C GLY A 178 -1.70 10.69 6.06
N MET A 179 -2.68 10.24 5.27
CA MET A 179 -3.08 10.86 4.01
C MET A 179 -4.22 11.85 4.25
N GLU A 180 -4.23 12.93 3.48
CA GLU A 180 -5.24 13.97 3.46
C GLU A 180 -6.09 13.82 2.20
N ILE A 181 -7.40 13.72 2.38
CA ILE A 181 -8.38 13.51 1.33
C ILE A 181 -9.21 14.80 1.20
N GLN A 182 -9.17 15.40 0.02
CA GLN A 182 -9.95 16.60 -0.29
C GLN A 182 -10.87 16.32 -1.45
N ARG A 183 -12.19 16.35 -1.21
CA ARG A 183 -13.19 16.22 -2.25
C ARG A 183 -13.55 17.59 -2.83
N GLN A 184 -13.46 17.71 -4.15
CA GLN A 184 -13.88 18.87 -4.93
C GLN A 184 -14.88 18.41 -5.99
N CYS A 185 -16.18 18.44 -5.65
CA CYS A 185 -17.25 17.91 -6.51
C CYS A 185 -16.98 16.44 -6.91
N SER A 186 -16.82 16.18 -8.22
CA SER A 186 -16.53 14.86 -8.80
C SER A 186 -15.03 14.56 -8.91
N LYS A 187 -14.22 15.19 -8.06
CA LYS A 187 -12.78 14.96 -7.96
C LYS A 187 -12.38 14.74 -6.52
N ILE A 188 -11.40 13.86 -6.32
CA ILE A 188 -10.80 13.61 -5.02
C ILE A 188 -9.28 13.79 -5.16
N LEU A 189 -8.74 14.71 -4.38
CA LEU A 189 -7.30 14.94 -4.26
C LEU A 189 -6.79 14.25 -3.00
N LEU A 190 -5.82 13.34 -3.18
CA LEU A 190 -5.14 12.60 -2.11
C LEU A 190 -3.72 13.13 -1.96
N THR A 191 -3.38 13.68 -0.80
CA THR A 191 -2.06 14.27 -0.52
C THR A 191 -1.51 13.79 0.82
N GLN A 192 -0.25 14.11 1.12
CA GLN A 192 0.38 13.89 2.44
C GLN A 192 1.11 15.17 2.88
N LYS A 193 0.41 16.31 2.85
CA LYS A 193 1.03 17.63 3.05
C LYS A 193 1.65 17.77 4.44
N THR A 194 0.90 17.42 5.49
CA THR A 194 1.39 17.48 6.88
C THR A 194 2.62 16.60 7.08
N TYR A 195 2.57 15.34 6.64
CA TYR A 195 3.73 14.44 6.74
C TYR A 195 4.92 14.94 5.92
N THR A 196 4.68 15.50 4.73
CA THR A 196 5.73 16.07 3.89
C THR A 196 6.42 17.24 4.58
N GLN A 197 5.66 18.11 5.26
CA GLN A 197 6.21 19.20 6.06
C GLN A 197 7.05 18.68 7.23
N ASP A 198 6.54 17.70 7.97
CA ASP A 198 7.25 17.08 9.09
C ASP A 198 8.57 16.44 8.66
N VAL A 199 8.60 15.75 7.52
CA VAL A 199 9.82 15.14 6.95
C VAL A 199 10.84 16.21 6.57
N LEU A 200 10.40 17.29 5.92
CA LEU A 200 11.29 18.39 5.53
C LEU A 200 11.83 19.14 6.74
N TYR A 201 11.01 19.37 7.77
CA TYR A 201 11.43 19.96 9.03
C TYR A 201 12.46 19.08 9.73
N ARG A 202 12.19 17.78 9.86
CA ARG A 202 13.07 16.81 10.54
C ARG A 202 14.46 16.76 9.93
N PHE A 203 14.57 16.84 8.61
CA PHE A 203 15.85 16.79 7.91
C PHE A 203 16.44 18.16 7.57
N GLY A 204 15.86 19.25 8.07
CA GLY A 204 16.38 20.61 7.88
C GLY A 204 16.30 21.14 6.44
N MET A 205 15.32 20.68 5.66
CA MET A 205 15.18 20.95 4.22
C MET A 205 14.11 22.00 3.87
N GLU A 206 13.46 22.62 4.86
CA GLU A 206 12.31 23.52 4.62
C GLU A 206 12.66 24.80 3.84
N SER A 207 13.83 25.39 4.10
CA SER A 207 14.29 26.64 3.48
C SER A 207 15.23 26.41 2.29
N CYS A 208 15.48 25.15 1.94
CA CYS A 208 16.40 24.82 0.87
C CYS A 208 15.77 25.08 -0.50
N LYS A 209 16.60 25.48 -1.47
CA LYS A 209 16.16 25.66 -2.86
C LYS A 209 15.83 24.29 -3.45
N GLY A 210 14.55 24.07 -3.74
CA GLY A 210 14.06 22.81 -4.29
C GLY A 210 14.63 22.47 -5.67
N GLN A 211 14.56 21.18 -6.04
CA GLN A 211 14.99 20.67 -7.33
C GLN A 211 13.80 20.19 -8.17
N LYS A 212 13.92 20.26 -9.50
CA LYS A 212 12.83 19.88 -10.42
C LYS A 212 12.77 18.39 -10.75
N VAL A 213 13.82 17.64 -10.45
CA VAL A 213 13.90 16.20 -10.74
C VAL A 213 14.34 15.46 -9.48
N PRO A 214 13.80 14.27 -9.19
CA PRO A 214 14.15 13.50 -7.99
C PRO A 214 15.57 12.94 -8.06
N LEU A 215 15.99 12.45 -9.23
CA LEU A 215 17.34 11.98 -9.52
C LEU A 215 17.71 12.36 -10.96
N ASN A 216 18.97 12.70 -11.19
CA ASN A 216 19.47 12.99 -12.53
C ASN A 216 19.82 11.67 -13.26
N SER A 217 19.21 11.44 -14.42
CA SER A 217 19.38 10.21 -15.22
C SER A 217 20.82 9.95 -15.69
N LYS A 218 21.68 10.97 -15.67
CA LYS A 218 23.10 10.82 -16.04
C LYS A 218 23.97 10.28 -14.90
N VAL A 219 23.46 10.27 -13.67
CA VAL A 219 24.22 9.87 -12.49
C VAL A 219 24.21 8.35 -12.38
N LYS A 220 25.39 7.73 -12.55
CA LYS A 220 25.58 6.30 -12.33
C LYS A 220 25.83 6.05 -10.86
N VAL A 221 24.90 5.36 -10.21
CA VAL A 221 25.02 4.98 -8.80
C VAL A 221 25.74 3.64 -8.70
N THR A 222 26.78 3.58 -7.88
CA THR A 222 27.62 2.38 -7.65
C THR A 222 27.88 2.21 -6.16
N ARG A 223 28.08 0.96 -5.72
CA ARG A 223 28.40 0.65 -4.30
C ARG A 223 29.67 1.33 -3.77
N GLU A 224 30.63 1.58 -4.66
CA GLU A 224 31.96 2.11 -4.31
C GLU A 224 32.06 3.63 -4.41
N ALA A 225 31.02 4.32 -4.86
CA ALA A 225 31.03 5.77 -4.97
C ALA A 225 30.99 6.42 -3.59
N GLY A 226 32.04 7.14 -3.22
CA GLY A 226 32.12 7.92 -1.97
C GLY A 226 32.61 7.11 -0.75
N GLU A 227 32.68 7.78 0.39
CA GLU A 227 33.17 7.19 1.65
C GLU A 227 32.02 6.51 2.40
N LYS A 228 32.30 5.35 3.02
CA LYS A 228 31.29 4.62 3.81
C LYS A 228 30.85 5.47 5.00
N LEU A 229 29.55 5.52 5.22
CA LEU A 229 28.99 6.21 6.39
C LEU A 229 29.33 5.44 7.67
N ASP A 230 29.45 6.19 8.76
CA ASP A 230 29.56 5.67 10.11
C ASP A 230 28.20 5.14 10.61
N LYS A 231 28.15 4.68 11.87
CA LYS A 231 26.92 4.09 12.44
C LYS A 231 25.77 5.09 12.53
N ASP A 232 26.07 6.35 12.80
CA ASP A 232 25.06 7.39 12.94
C ASP A 232 24.59 7.88 11.57
N GLY A 233 25.49 8.03 10.60
CA GLY A 233 25.15 8.29 9.20
C GLY A 233 24.33 7.16 8.57
N LEU A 234 24.61 5.90 8.90
CA LEU A 234 23.80 4.74 8.49
C LEU A 234 22.36 4.85 9.00
N LYS A 235 22.17 5.15 10.29
CA LYS A 235 20.82 5.31 10.87
C LYS A 235 20.07 6.46 10.23
N LEU A 236 20.73 7.61 10.06
CA LEU A 236 20.13 8.78 9.43
C LEU A 236 19.74 8.51 7.98
N TYR A 237 20.58 7.79 7.23
CA TYR A 237 20.25 7.36 5.86
C TYR A 237 19.02 6.44 5.84
N GLN A 238 18.97 5.43 6.70
CA GLN A 238 17.84 4.52 6.80
C GLN A 238 16.55 5.26 7.20
N GLU A 239 16.64 6.25 8.09
CA GLU A 239 15.51 7.08 8.49
C GLU A 239 15.00 7.94 7.32
N LYS A 240 15.90 8.57 6.55
CA LYS A 240 15.54 9.34 5.35
C LYS A 240 14.85 8.45 4.31
N VAL A 241 15.46 7.32 3.95
CA VAL A 241 14.92 6.38 2.97
C VAL A 241 13.59 5.79 3.44
N GLY A 242 13.46 5.44 4.72
CA GLY A 242 12.21 4.93 5.30
C GLY A 242 11.09 5.97 5.26
N SER A 243 11.39 7.23 5.60
CA SER A 243 10.41 8.32 5.55
C SER A 243 9.93 8.60 4.12
N LEU A 244 10.86 8.61 3.16
CA LEU A 244 10.54 8.77 1.75
C LEU A 244 9.80 7.56 1.16
N GLN A 245 10.10 6.34 1.63
CA GLN A 245 9.39 5.13 1.22
C GLN A 245 7.92 5.18 1.61
N TYR A 246 7.60 5.73 2.78
CA TYR A 246 6.21 5.91 3.19
C TYR A 246 5.46 6.90 2.29
N LEU A 247 6.06 8.07 1.99
CA LEU A 247 5.51 9.01 0.98
C LEU A 247 5.29 8.32 -0.37
N SER A 248 6.29 7.54 -0.81
CA SER A 248 6.23 6.87 -2.11
C SER A 248 5.18 5.78 -2.18
N THR A 249 4.91 5.08 -1.08
CA THR A 249 3.93 3.99 -1.03
C THR A 249 2.50 4.53 -1.02
N CYS A 250 2.28 5.64 -0.33
CA CYS A 250 0.95 6.19 -0.11
C CYS A 250 0.50 7.11 -1.25
N THR A 251 1.27 8.14 -1.61
CA THR A 251 0.79 9.21 -2.53
C THR A 251 1.77 9.66 -3.61
N ARG A 252 3.05 9.28 -3.54
CA ARG A 252 4.10 9.79 -4.45
C ARG A 252 4.72 8.69 -5.34
N PRO A 253 4.02 8.27 -6.42
CA PRO A 253 4.56 7.32 -7.38
C PRO A 253 5.82 7.84 -8.10
N ASP A 254 5.93 9.15 -8.26
CA ASP A 254 6.98 9.83 -9.01
C ASP A 254 8.39 9.68 -8.40
N ILE A 255 8.49 9.45 -7.09
CA ILE A 255 9.78 9.17 -6.42
C ILE A 255 10.07 7.66 -6.28
N ASN A 256 9.15 6.78 -6.69
CA ASN A 256 9.23 5.35 -6.38
C ASN A 256 10.50 4.69 -6.91
N PHE A 257 10.90 5.03 -8.13
CA PHE A 257 12.16 4.57 -8.71
C PHE A 257 13.38 5.03 -7.89
N ALA A 258 13.40 6.30 -7.48
CA ALA A 258 14.51 6.87 -6.71
C ALA A 258 14.67 6.19 -5.36
N ILE A 259 13.56 5.94 -4.66
CA ILE A 259 13.58 5.23 -3.38
C ILE A 259 13.96 3.76 -3.56
N GLY A 260 13.45 3.11 -4.61
CA GLY A 260 13.83 1.74 -4.97
C GLY A 260 15.32 1.59 -5.32
N LEU A 261 15.98 2.65 -5.80
CA LEU A 261 17.42 2.69 -6.03
C LEU A 261 18.18 2.89 -4.71
N LEU A 262 17.82 3.91 -3.92
CA LEU A 262 18.44 4.22 -2.63
C LEU A 262 18.30 3.08 -1.61
N GLY A 263 17.16 2.39 -1.62
CA GLY A 263 16.88 1.25 -0.74
C GLY A 263 17.87 0.09 -0.90
N ARG A 264 18.52 -0.04 -2.07
CA ARG A 264 19.53 -1.10 -2.34
C ARG A 264 20.78 -0.93 -1.48
N PHE A 265 21.07 0.31 -1.07
CA PHE A 265 22.29 0.66 -0.34
C PHE A 265 22.06 0.81 1.17
N CYS A 266 20.86 0.52 1.69
CA CYS A 266 20.53 0.64 3.12
C CYS A 266 21.41 -0.21 4.07
N LYS A 267 22.13 -1.21 3.57
CA LYS A 267 23.07 -2.02 4.36
C LYS A 267 24.44 -1.37 4.51
N CYS A 268 24.92 -0.69 3.46
CA CYS A 268 26.24 -0.06 3.44
C CYS A 268 26.19 1.19 2.55
N PRO A 269 25.56 2.29 3.03
CA PRO A 269 25.48 3.55 2.30
C PRO A 269 26.81 4.30 2.38
N THR A 270 26.98 5.25 1.46
CA THR A 270 28.15 6.12 1.35
C THR A 270 27.72 7.58 1.37
N THR A 271 28.67 8.51 1.50
CA THR A 271 28.43 9.96 1.40
C THR A 271 27.70 10.33 0.11
N PHE A 272 28.06 9.70 -1.00
CA PHE A 272 27.39 9.88 -2.28
C PHE A 272 25.91 9.46 -2.25
N HIS A 273 25.60 8.31 -1.64
CA HIS A 273 24.20 7.88 -1.49
C HIS A 273 23.39 8.84 -0.62
N MET A 274 24.01 9.41 0.42
CA MET A 274 23.40 10.40 1.29
C MET A 274 23.04 11.68 0.52
N GLU A 275 23.95 12.17 -0.33
CA GLU A 275 23.70 13.32 -1.20
C GLU A 275 22.52 13.07 -2.15
N LEU A 276 22.40 11.86 -2.70
CA LEU A 276 21.26 11.50 -3.55
C LEU A 276 19.94 11.45 -2.76
N ALA A 277 19.95 10.96 -1.52
CA ALA A 277 18.78 11.02 -0.65
C ALA A 277 18.37 12.48 -0.37
N ASP A 278 19.35 13.37 -0.19
CA ASP A 278 19.11 14.81 -0.04
C ASP A 278 18.55 15.46 -1.31
N GLN A 279 19.00 15.05 -2.49
CA GLN A 279 18.42 15.50 -3.76
C GLN A 279 16.93 15.15 -3.87
N VAL A 280 16.55 13.93 -3.46
CA VAL A 280 15.14 13.54 -3.44
C VAL A 280 14.34 14.39 -2.45
N LEU A 281 14.89 14.70 -1.27
CA LEU A 281 14.24 15.60 -0.31
C LEU A 281 14.08 17.02 -0.88
N LEU A 282 15.06 17.54 -1.61
CA LEU A 282 14.95 18.83 -2.30
C LEU A 282 13.88 18.83 -3.39
N TYR A 283 13.72 17.71 -4.09
CA TYR A 283 12.62 17.55 -5.05
C TYR A 283 11.26 17.54 -4.34
N ILE A 284 11.15 16.87 -3.20
CA ILE A 284 9.94 16.91 -2.36
C ILE A 284 9.67 18.34 -1.86
N ALA A 285 10.70 19.09 -1.49
CA ALA A 285 10.58 20.51 -1.10
C ALA A 285 10.08 21.40 -2.25
N TRP A 286 10.39 21.08 -3.51
CA TRP A 286 9.84 21.76 -4.68
C TRP A 286 8.38 21.36 -4.96
N THR A 287 8.00 20.12 -4.61
CA THR A 287 6.74 19.49 -4.99
C THR A 287 5.83 19.19 -3.78
N ARG A 288 5.87 20.05 -2.75
CA ARG A 288 5.22 19.82 -1.44
C ARG A 288 3.71 19.67 -1.53
N ASP A 289 3.09 20.32 -2.51
CA ASP A 289 1.64 20.32 -2.72
C ASP A 289 1.18 19.29 -3.77
N MET A 290 2.09 18.47 -4.31
CA MET A 290 1.70 17.42 -5.25
C MET A 290 0.99 16.26 -4.54
N GLY A 291 0.00 15.69 -5.21
CA GLY A 291 -0.71 14.49 -4.79
C GLY A 291 -1.42 13.84 -5.97
N LEU A 292 -2.25 12.85 -5.66
CA LEU A 292 -3.02 12.11 -6.65
C LEU A 292 -4.40 12.71 -6.81
N GLU A 293 -4.74 13.12 -8.02
CA GLU A 293 -6.11 13.52 -8.36
C GLU A 293 -6.84 12.34 -9.01
N PHE A 294 -7.97 11.98 -8.44
CA PHE A 294 -8.91 11.03 -9.02
C PHE A 294 -10.15 11.78 -9.52
N GLY A 295 -10.67 11.38 -10.68
CA GLY A 295 -11.92 11.93 -11.21
C GLY A 295 -12.30 11.40 -12.58
N GLY A 296 -13.31 12.04 -13.18
CA GLY A 296 -13.84 11.66 -14.50
C GLY A 296 -15.16 10.91 -14.40
N ARG A 297 -16.01 11.06 -15.43
CA ARG A 297 -17.40 10.58 -15.41
C ARG A 297 -17.55 9.06 -15.57
N LYS A 298 -16.50 8.37 -16.01
CA LYS A 298 -16.51 6.91 -16.20
C LYS A 298 -15.21 6.31 -15.68
N PRO A 299 -15.26 5.27 -14.83
CA PRO A 299 -14.07 4.59 -14.37
C PRO A 299 -13.41 3.88 -15.56
N ASN A 300 -12.24 4.37 -15.96
CA ASN A 300 -11.38 3.74 -16.95
C ASN A 300 -10.15 3.17 -16.25
N PHE A 301 -9.82 1.91 -16.54
CA PHE A 301 -8.65 1.25 -15.96
C PHE A 301 -7.64 0.93 -17.07
N ILE A 302 -6.42 1.43 -16.92
CA ILE A 302 -5.32 1.21 -17.86
C ILE A 302 -4.06 0.89 -17.06
N VAL A 303 -3.30 -0.10 -17.53
CA VAL A 303 -2.00 -0.45 -16.95
C VAL A 303 -0.91 -0.04 -17.92
N TYR A 304 0.11 0.66 -17.44
CA TYR A 304 1.32 0.95 -18.20
C TYR A 304 2.46 0.11 -17.64
N SER A 305 3.28 -0.46 -18.52
CA SER A 305 4.45 -1.27 -18.20
C SER A 305 5.67 -0.70 -18.91
N ASP A 306 6.80 -0.68 -18.20
CA ASP A 306 8.07 -0.20 -18.75
C ASP A 306 9.25 -0.94 -18.07
N SER A 307 10.40 -1.04 -18.73
CA SER A 307 11.62 -1.60 -18.17
C SER A 307 12.86 -0.80 -18.52
N ALA A 308 13.70 -0.54 -17.52
CA ALA A 308 15.02 0.04 -17.70
C ALA A 308 16.07 -1.08 -17.81
N PHE A 309 16.43 -1.47 -19.03
CA PHE A 309 17.43 -2.52 -19.29
C PHE A 309 18.83 -2.14 -18.81
N GLY A 310 19.45 -3.02 -18.01
CA GLY A 310 20.85 -2.86 -17.58
C GLY A 310 21.13 -1.55 -16.84
N GLY A 311 20.08 -0.91 -16.29
CA GLY A 311 20.16 0.41 -15.69
C GLY A 311 20.91 0.43 -14.35
N GLU A 312 21.07 -0.72 -13.70
CA GLU A 312 21.89 -0.85 -12.50
C GLU A 312 23.36 -1.08 -12.87
N THR A 313 24.26 -0.26 -12.33
CA THR A 313 25.65 -0.17 -12.78
C THR A 313 26.49 -1.38 -12.38
N ASP A 314 26.23 -1.95 -11.19
CA ASP A 314 27.12 -2.93 -10.55
C ASP A 314 26.89 -4.36 -11.08
N GLU A 315 25.65 -4.86 -11.04
CA GLU A 315 25.28 -6.22 -11.48
C GLU A 315 24.59 -6.23 -12.85
N ARG A 316 24.44 -5.06 -13.51
CA ARG A 316 23.77 -4.88 -14.81
C ARG A 316 22.34 -5.44 -14.84
N ARG A 317 21.66 -5.42 -13.69
CA ARG A 317 20.28 -5.86 -13.57
C ARG A 317 19.31 -4.80 -14.10
N SER A 318 18.24 -5.26 -14.74
CA SER A 318 17.19 -4.37 -15.25
C SER A 318 16.19 -4.01 -14.15
N THR A 319 15.59 -2.82 -14.24
CA THR A 319 14.51 -2.41 -13.33
C THR A 319 13.19 -2.45 -14.08
N THR A 320 12.22 -3.20 -13.56
CA THR A 320 10.85 -3.28 -14.09
C THR A 320 9.96 -2.30 -13.36
N GLY A 321 9.12 -1.57 -14.10
CA GLY A 321 8.08 -0.71 -13.56
C GLY A 321 6.70 -1.03 -14.13
N PHE A 322 5.67 -0.78 -13.33
CA PHE A 322 4.31 -0.64 -13.84
C PHE A 322 3.56 0.45 -13.06
N VAL A 323 2.56 1.03 -13.71
CA VAL A 323 1.59 1.92 -13.06
C VAL A 323 0.18 1.62 -13.56
N CYS A 324 -0.74 1.44 -12.62
CA CYS A 324 -2.17 1.27 -12.87
C CYS A 324 -2.87 2.60 -12.65
N ILE A 325 -3.57 3.08 -13.67
CA ILE A 325 -4.36 4.30 -13.64
C ILE A 325 -5.84 3.93 -13.61
N LEU A 326 -6.58 4.48 -12.64
CA LEU A 326 -8.02 4.35 -12.52
C LEU A 326 -8.64 5.74 -12.36
N SER A 327 -9.62 6.09 -13.20
CA SER A 327 -10.30 7.39 -13.14
C SER A 327 -9.31 8.55 -13.15
N GLY A 328 -8.35 8.52 -14.08
CA GLY A 328 -7.31 9.55 -14.27
C GLY A 328 -6.17 9.58 -13.25
N GLY A 329 -6.29 8.90 -12.09
CA GLY A 329 -5.27 8.89 -11.05
C GLY A 329 -4.55 7.55 -10.90
N ALA A 330 -3.30 7.56 -10.41
CA ALA A 330 -2.55 6.34 -10.14
C ALA A 330 -3.05 5.63 -8.87
N VAL A 331 -3.43 4.36 -8.98
CA VAL A 331 -3.96 3.55 -7.87
C VAL A 331 -3.02 2.45 -7.42
N ASP A 332 -2.10 2.01 -8.27
CA ASP A 332 -1.09 1.01 -7.94
C ASP A 332 0.14 1.22 -8.81
N TRP A 333 1.31 1.01 -8.25
CA TRP A 333 2.58 1.21 -8.93
C TRP A 333 3.66 0.40 -8.27
N ASN A 334 4.68 0.06 -9.04
CA ASN A 334 5.85 -0.62 -8.52
C ASN A 334 7.06 -0.31 -9.38
N SER A 335 8.23 -0.23 -8.74
CA SER A 335 9.53 -0.18 -9.39
C SER A 335 10.45 -1.17 -8.69
N ARG A 336 10.83 -2.25 -9.39
CA ARG A 336 11.57 -3.36 -8.80
C ARG A 336 12.75 -3.78 -9.65
N LEU A 337 13.90 -3.95 -9.00
CA LEU A 337 15.08 -4.58 -9.61
C LEU A 337 14.78 -6.06 -9.90
N GLN A 338 15.03 -6.49 -11.14
CA GLN A 338 14.90 -7.89 -11.52
C GLN A 338 15.92 -8.74 -10.76
N GLN A 339 15.52 -9.93 -10.31
CA GLN A 339 16.41 -10.84 -9.58
C GLN A 339 17.44 -11.50 -10.49
N THR A 340 17.11 -11.66 -11.77
CA THR A 340 18.00 -12.22 -12.78
C THR A 340 18.57 -11.09 -13.63
N VAL A 341 19.83 -11.25 -14.06
CA VAL A 341 20.42 -10.37 -15.08
C VAL A 341 19.77 -10.74 -16.41
N ALA A 342 19.09 -9.79 -17.04
CA ALA A 342 18.53 -9.99 -18.38
C ALA A 342 19.66 -9.99 -19.40
N VAL A 343 19.70 -10.98 -20.29
CA VAL A 343 20.73 -11.09 -21.35
C VAL A 343 20.37 -10.21 -22.55
N SER A 344 19.09 -9.85 -22.72
CA SER A 344 18.63 -8.91 -23.75
C SER A 344 17.63 -7.89 -23.20
N ALA A 345 17.74 -6.65 -23.69
CA ALA A 345 16.81 -5.56 -23.39
C ALA A 345 15.40 -5.86 -23.89
N CYS A 346 15.36 -6.37 -25.12
CA CYS A 346 14.16 -6.49 -25.91
C CYS A 346 13.28 -7.68 -25.52
N ASP A 347 13.87 -8.83 -25.14
CA ASP A 347 13.12 -10.08 -25.00
C ASP A 347 13.00 -10.56 -23.55
N GLU A 348 13.92 -10.18 -22.65
CA GLU A 348 13.88 -10.65 -21.26
C GLU A 348 13.44 -9.56 -20.29
N ALA A 349 14.02 -8.36 -20.39
CA ALA A 349 13.73 -7.29 -19.43
C ALA A 349 12.29 -6.77 -19.59
N GLU A 350 11.89 -6.42 -20.81
CA GLU A 350 10.53 -5.97 -21.13
C GLU A 350 9.49 -7.06 -20.90
N TYR A 351 9.85 -8.31 -21.18
CA TYR A 351 8.93 -9.43 -20.98
C TYR A 351 8.68 -9.74 -19.51
N GLN A 352 9.71 -9.60 -18.67
CA GLN A 352 9.54 -9.64 -17.22
C GLN A 352 8.71 -8.45 -16.71
N ALA A 353 8.82 -7.29 -17.36
CA ALA A 353 7.98 -6.14 -17.06
C ALA A 353 6.51 -6.40 -17.39
N ALA A 354 6.24 -6.86 -18.62
CA ALA A 354 4.92 -7.30 -19.05
C ALA A 354 4.35 -8.36 -18.10
N ARG A 355 5.11 -9.40 -17.72
CA ARG A 355 4.65 -10.40 -16.72
C ARG A 355 4.19 -9.76 -15.41
N THR A 356 4.94 -8.79 -14.92
CA THR A 356 4.63 -8.12 -13.65
C THR A 356 3.36 -7.29 -13.79
N ALA A 357 3.22 -6.55 -14.89
CA ALA A 357 2.00 -5.82 -15.22
C ALA A 357 0.79 -6.75 -15.41
N PHE A 358 0.95 -7.91 -16.06
CA PHE A 358 -0.11 -8.91 -16.22
C PHE A 358 -0.58 -9.44 -14.88
N ARG A 359 0.34 -9.76 -13.96
CA ARG A 359 -0.02 -10.21 -12.60
C ARG A 359 -0.80 -9.14 -11.85
N ALA A 360 -0.40 -7.87 -11.96
CA ALA A 360 -1.14 -6.76 -11.38
C ALA A 360 -2.54 -6.65 -12.01
N ALA A 361 -2.63 -6.67 -13.34
CA ALA A 361 -3.89 -6.62 -14.09
C ALA A 361 -4.85 -7.74 -13.69
N LEU A 362 -4.37 -8.97 -13.50
CA LEU A 362 -5.21 -10.10 -13.05
C LEU A 362 -5.72 -9.94 -11.63
N TRP A 363 -4.92 -9.35 -10.72
CA TRP A 363 -5.39 -9.01 -9.38
C TRP A 363 -6.48 -7.93 -9.44
N TRP A 364 -6.27 -6.89 -10.26
CA TRP A 364 -7.26 -5.84 -10.50
C TRP A 364 -8.54 -6.36 -11.16
N ARG A 365 -8.45 -7.37 -12.03
CA ARG A 365 -9.61 -8.06 -12.60
C ARG A 365 -10.51 -8.72 -11.56
N LYS A 366 -9.99 -9.05 -10.38
CA LYS A 366 -10.77 -9.56 -9.26
C LYS A 366 -11.39 -8.44 -8.42
N LEU A 367 -10.67 -7.34 -8.21
CA LEU A 367 -11.13 -6.23 -7.35
C LEU A 367 -12.07 -5.25 -8.06
N LEU A 368 -11.91 -5.00 -9.35
CA LEU A 368 -12.74 -4.01 -10.06
C LEU A 368 -14.23 -4.41 -10.12
N PRO A 369 -14.61 -5.68 -10.37
CA PRO A 369 -16.01 -6.13 -10.29
C PRO A 369 -16.60 -5.96 -8.90
N ASP A 370 -15.79 -6.23 -7.87
CA ASP A 370 -16.15 -6.01 -6.47
C ASP A 370 -16.50 -4.54 -6.18
N LEU A 371 -15.97 -3.59 -6.95
CA LEU A 371 -16.30 -2.15 -6.86
C LEU A 371 -17.40 -1.72 -7.85
N GLY A 372 -18.08 -2.68 -8.48
CA GLY A 372 -19.11 -2.47 -9.49
C GLY A 372 -18.58 -1.83 -10.77
N ILE A 373 -17.32 -2.08 -11.14
CA ILE A 373 -16.76 -1.71 -12.43
C ILE A 373 -16.78 -2.95 -13.32
N GLU A 374 -17.47 -2.87 -14.45
CA GLU A 374 -17.44 -3.93 -15.46
C GLU A 374 -16.02 -4.08 -16.01
N THR A 375 -15.40 -5.22 -15.72
CA THR A 375 -14.11 -5.58 -16.29
C THR A 375 -14.32 -6.34 -17.59
N GLY A 376 -14.12 -5.64 -18.70
CA GLY A 376 -13.84 -6.29 -19.98
C GLY A 376 -12.41 -6.79 -20.04
N VAL A 377 -11.81 -6.64 -21.22
CA VAL A 377 -10.38 -6.90 -21.43
C VAL A 377 -9.57 -5.76 -20.82
N VAL A 378 -8.62 -6.06 -19.92
CA VAL A 378 -7.74 -5.03 -19.34
C VAL A 378 -6.68 -4.62 -20.35
N ASP A 379 -6.60 -3.32 -20.66
CA ASP A 379 -5.59 -2.75 -21.57
C ASP A 379 -4.28 -2.52 -20.83
N ILE A 380 -3.22 -3.21 -21.28
CA ILE A 380 -1.84 -3.08 -20.81
C ILE A 380 -1.04 -2.43 -21.94
N ARG A 381 -0.47 -1.26 -21.68
CA ARG A 381 0.32 -0.49 -22.64
C ARG A 381 1.80 -0.62 -22.35
N GLY A 382 2.59 -0.87 -23.38
CA GLY A 382 4.05 -0.91 -23.31
C GLY A 382 4.66 -0.44 -24.62
N ASP A 383 5.86 0.13 -24.55
CA ASP A 383 6.53 0.79 -25.67
C ASP A 383 7.43 -0.14 -26.52
N ASN A 384 7.36 -1.46 -26.29
CA ASN A 384 8.16 -2.44 -27.03
C ASN A 384 7.32 -3.25 -28.03
N GLN A 385 7.52 -2.95 -29.32
CA GLN A 385 6.89 -3.66 -30.44
C GLN A 385 7.31 -5.14 -30.53
N SER A 386 8.54 -5.48 -30.13
CA SER A 386 9.01 -6.86 -30.14
C SER A 386 8.30 -7.70 -29.08
N THR A 387 8.05 -7.15 -27.90
CA THR A 387 7.24 -7.81 -26.87
C THR A 387 5.82 -8.07 -27.37
N LEU A 388 5.22 -7.10 -28.06
CA LEU A 388 3.91 -7.28 -28.70
C LEU A 388 3.93 -8.37 -29.77
N ALA A 389 4.98 -8.44 -30.60
CA ALA A 389 5.13 -9.46 -31.62
C ALA A 389 5.32 -10.87 -31.03
N VAL A 390 6.04 -10.99 -29.91
CA VAL A 390 6.27 -12.27 -29.22
C VAL A 390 5.02 -12.76 -28.49
N ILE A 391 4.23 -11.86 -27.89
CA ILE A 391 2.93 -12.21 -27.27
C ILE A 391 1.92 -12.67 -28.34
N SER A 392 1.96 -12.05 -29.53
CA SER A 392 0.99 -12.31 -30.60
C SER A 392 1.32 -13.54 -31.47
N ASN A 393 2.60 -13.95 -31.55
CA ASN A 393 3.04 -15.03 -32.44
C ASN A 393 3.37 -16.33 -31.66
N PRO A 394 2.95 -17.51 -32.17
CA PRO A 394 3.22 -18.80 -31.53
C PRO A 394 4.64 -19.33 -31.76
N ILE A 395 5.46 -18.67 -32.60
CA ILE A 395 6.79 -19.16 -32.97
C ILE A 395 7.80 -18.73 -31.90
N SER A 396 8.06 -19.62 -30.94
CA SER A 396 9.20 -19.51 -30.02
C SER A 396 10.49 -19.58 -30.83
N SER A 397 11.26 -18.50 -30.86
CA SER A 397 12.61 -18.52 -31.42
C SER A 397 13.52 -19.31 -30.49
N ASP A 398 14.60 -19.90 -31.00
CA ASP A 398 15.60 -20.60 -30.15
C ASP A 398 16.19 -19.72 -29.04
N LYS A 399 16.07 -18.39 -29.16
CA LYS A 399 16.53 -17.38 -28.19
C LYS A 399 15.58 -17.17 -27.01
N THR A 400 14.38 -17.75 -26.98
CA THR A 400 13.36 -17.50 -25.94
C THR A 400 13.03 -18.74 -25.08
N LYS A 401 13.75 -19.85 -25.24
CA LYS A 401 13.48 -21.11 -24.53
C LYS A 401 13.60 -21.02 -23.01
N HIS A 402 14.43 -20.11 -22.48
CA HIS A 402 14.60 -19.91 -21.03
C HIS A 402 13.51 -19.05 -20.39
N ILE A 403 12.62 -18.45 -21.19
CA ILE A 403 11.47 -17.65 -20.70
C ILE A 403 10.11 -18.31 -21.01
N ASP A 404 10.11 -19.57 -21.44
CA ASP A 404 8.96 -20.29 -22.00
C ASP A 404 7.73 -20.31 -21.08
N THR A 405 7.93 -20.54 -19.77
CA THR A 405 6.82 -20.50 -18.79
C THR A 405 6.16 -19.13 -18.69
N ILE A 406 6.94 -18.05 -18.82
CA ILE A 406 6.41 -16.69 -18.82
C ILE A 406 5.66 -16.44 -20.13
N HIS A 407 6.19 -16.93 -21.24
CA HIS A 407 5.57 -16.84 -22.56
C HIS A 407 4.19 -17.47 -22.61
N HIS A 408 4.12 -18.73 -22.19
CA HIS A 408 2.87 -19.47 -22.10
C HIS A 408 1.88 -18.77 -21.18
N PHE A 409 2.30 -18.31 -20.00
CA PHE A 409 1.43 -17.61 -19.06
C PHE A 409 0.82 -16.34 -19.66
N THR A 410 1.61 -15.44 -20.24
CA THR A 410 1.08 -14.19 -20.80
C THR A 410 0.19 -14.45 -22.00
N ARG A 411 0.55 -15.41 -22.86
CA ARG A 411 -0.22 -15.73 -24.06
C ARG A 411 -1.57 -16.36 -23.71
N GLU A 412 -1.59 -17.33 -22.80
CA GLU A 412 -2.81 -17.97 -22.31
C GLU A 412 -3.82 -16.92 -21.80
N ARG A 413 -3.34 -15.90 -21.08
CA ARG A 413 -4.19 -14.81 -20.57
C ARG A 413 -4.75 -13.90 -21.66
N VAL A 414 -3.99 -13.67 -22.74
CA VAL A 414 -4.46 -12.91 -23.91
C VAL A 414 -5.46 -13.74 -24.73
N GLU A 415 -5.19 -15.03 -24.94
CA GLU A 415 -6.08 -15.96 -25.65
C GLU A 415 -7.41 -16.15 -24.92
N MET A 416 -7.39 -16.20 -23.58
CA MET A 416 -8.59 -16.20 -22.73
C MET A 416 -9.36 -14.87 -22.76
N GLY A 417 -8.84 -13.83 -23.42
CA GLY A 417 -9.46 -12.52 -23.51
C GLY A 417 -9.49 -11.75 -22.19
N GLU A 418 -8.62 -12.10 -21.23
CA GLU A 418 -8.59 -11.43 -19.92
C GLU A 418 -7.85 -10.09 -19.98
N VAL A 419 -6.82 -10.02 -20.82
CA VAL A 419 -5.90 -8.89 -20.96
C VAL A 419 -5.55 -8.66 -22.43
N ARG A 420 -5.27 -7.40 -22.78
CA ARG A 420 -4.79 -6.98 -24.09
C ARG A 420 -3.49 -6.23 -23.91
N PHE A 421 -2.47 -6.56 -24.69
CA PHE A 421 -1.23 -5.80 -24.73
C PHE A 421 -1.23 -4.90 -25.97
N SER A 422 -1.08 -3.59 -25.77
CA SER A 422 -1.10 -2.56 -26.82
C SER A 422 0.13 -1.66 -26.73
N TYR A 423 0.46 -1.00 -27.86
CA TYR A 423 1.55 -0.03 -27.96
C TYR A 423 1.06 1.38 -27.60
#